data_AF-A0A7J5VZF4-F1
#
_entry.id   AF-A0A7J5VZF4-F1
#
_cell.length_a   1.000
_cell.length_b   1.000
_cell.length_c   1.000
_cell.angle_alpha   90.00
_cell.angle_beta   90.00
_cell.angle_gamma   90.00
#
_symmetry.space_group_name_H-M   'P 1'
#
loop_
_entity.id
_entity.type
_entity.pdbx_description
1 polymer ?
#
loop_
_entity_poly.entity_id
_entity_poly.type
_entity_poly.pdbx_seq_one_letter_code
_entity_poly.pdbx_strand_id
1 'polypeptide(L)'
;MHYKTKNKLLTATKIYTVEPERGIATEIKIQLPEREYVQFDLNLPIPKTVIYISLEYGGFNYDPLIDTHITHNSAKETIKKLRNSIGYRSNDIGTINELIALIESMPLNR
;
A
#
# COMPACT_ATOMS: atom_id res chain seq x y z
N MET A 1 13.99 -5.06 -0.40
CA MET A 1 13.15 -6.00 0.39
C MET A 1 13.68 -7.44 0.30
N HIS A 2 13.55 -8.28 1.34
CA HIS A 2 13.96 -9.69 1.31
C HIS A 2 12.98 -10.56 0.48
N TYR A 3 13.48 -11.61 -0.18
CA TYR A 3 12.67 -12.44 -1.11
C TYR A 3 11.43 -13.08 -0.45
N LYS A 4 11.56 -13.56 0.81
CA LYS A 4 10.44 -14.16 1.56
C LYS A 4 9.30 -13.15 1.77
N THR A 5 9.65 -11.92 2.11
CA THR A 5 8.68 -10.83 2.30
C THR A 5 7.98 -10.52 0.98
N LYS A 6 8.73 -10.42 -0.12
CA LYS A 6 8.16 -10.21 -1.45
C LYS A 6 7.15 -11.33 -1.79
N ASN A 7 7.54 -12.60 -1.63
CA ASN A 7 6.65 -13.73 -1.90
C ASN A 7 5.38 -13.72 -1.05
N LYS A 8 5.48 -13.34 0.22
CA LYS A 8 4.30 -13.19 1.10
C LYS A 8 3.39 -12.05 0.63
N LEU A 9 3.95 -10.93 0.18
CA LEU A 9 3.15 -9.83 -0.38
C LEU A 9 2.46 -10.21 -1.70
N LEU A 10 2.98 -11.18 -2.46
CA LEU A 10 2.29 -11.68 -3.67
C LEU A 10 1.02 -12.48 -3.34
N THR A 11 0.84 -12.93 -2.10
CA THR A 11 -0.41 -13.58 -1.67
C THR A 11 -1.44 -12.57 -1.17
N ALA A 12 -1.22 -11.27 -1.40
CA ALA A 12 -2.15 -10.22 -1.00
C ALA A 12 -3.57 -10.48 -1.53
N THR A 13 -4.56 -10.13 -0.72
CA THR A 13 -5.98 -10.27 -1.07
C THR A 13 -6.60 -8.94 -1.48
N LYS A 14 -6.10 -7.83 -0.92
CA LYS A 14 -6.62 -6.48 -1.14
C LYS A 14 -5.52 -5.44 -1.03
N ILE A 15 -5.68 -4.34 -1.76
CA ILE A 15 -4.78 -3.19 -1.69
C ILE A 15 -5.62 -1.95 -1.37
N TYR A 16 -5.13 -1.17 -0.42
CA TYR A 16 -5.75 0.06 0.04
C TYR A 16 -4.78 1.22 -0.13
N THR A 17 -5.31 2.39 -0.47
CA THR A 17 -4.55 3.65 -0.52
C THR A 17 -5.10 4.63 0.51
N VAL A 18 -4.20 5.36 1.15
CA VAL A 18 -4.54 6.51 2.01
C VAL A 18 -4.48 7.76 1.15
N GLU A 19 -5.65 8.38 0.93
CA GLU A 19 -5.88 9.41 -0.08
C GLU A 19 -6.19 10.77 0.57
N PRO A 20 -5.20 11.68 0.72
CA PRO A 20 -5.45 13.03 1.24
C PRO A 20 -6.26 13.89 0.26
N GLU A 21 -6.22 13.54 -1.02
CA GLU A 21 -7.00 14.16 -2.08
C GLU A 21 -7.30 13.11 -3.17
N ARG A 22 -8.35 13.37 -3.94
CA ARG A 22 -8.86 12.38 -4.90
C ARG A 22 -7.80 11.99 -5.92
N GLY A 23 -7.45 10.71 -5.96
CA GLY A 23 -6.53 10.18 -6.97
C GLY A 23 -5.05 10.33 -6.64
N ILE A 24 -4.73 10.80 -5.42
CA ILE A 24 -3.38 10.87 -4.86
C ILE A 24 -3.34 9.99 -3.62
N ALA A 25 -2.24 9.25 -3.46
CA ALA A 25 -1.96 8.43 -2.31
C ALA A 25 -0.74 8.98 -1.56
N THR A 26 -0.72 8.77 -0.25
CA THR A 26 0.45 9.02 0.62
C THR A 26 0.89 7.76 1.33
N GLU A 27 0.02 6.76 1.44
CA GLU A 27 0.36 5.43 1.94
C GLU A 27 -0.34 4.34 1.14
N ILE A 28 0.25 3.15 1.17
CA ILE A 28 -0.39 1.91 0.73
C ILE A 28 -0.47 0.93 1.90
N LYS A 29 -1.63 0.29 2.05
CA LYS A 29 -1.82 -0.85 2.94
C LYS A 29 -2.15 -2.10 2.11
N ILE A 30 -1.34 -3.14 2.24
CA ILE A 30 -1.47 -4.41 1.52
C ILE A 30 -1.99 -5.45 2.50
N GLN A 31 -3.23 -5.91 2.31
CA GLN A 31 -3.84 -6.92 3.17
C GLN A 31 -3.47 -8.33 2.71
N LEU A 32 -3.09 -9.18 3.66
CA LEU A 32 -2.71 -10.57 3.47
C LEU A 32 -3.84 -11.52 3.94
N PRO A 33 -3.79 -12.82 3.56
CA PRO A 33 -4.85 -13.77 3.88
C PRO A 33 -5.04 -14.01 5.38
N GLU A 34 -3.96 -13.96 6.16
CA GLU A 34 -3.95 -14.26 7.61
C GLU A 34 -4.46 -13.09 8.48
N ARG A 35 -5.40 -12.28 7.94
CA ARG A 35 -5.97 -11.11 8.63
C ARG A 35 -4.90 -10.18 9.18
N GLU A 36 -3.87 -9.94 8.38
CA GLU A 36 -2.80 -9.01 8.67
C GLU A 36 -2.62 -8.08 7.46
N TYR A 37 -1.88 -6.99 7.65
CA TYR A 37 -1.51 -6.10 6.56
C TYR A 37 -0.10 -5.56 6.73
N VAL A 38 0.42 -5.05 5.63
CA VAL A 38 1.68 -4.32 5.57
C VAL A 38 1.39 -2.89 5.13
N GLN A 39 2.01 -1.92 5.78
CA GLN A 39 1.91 -0.50 5.43
C GLN A 39 3.22 0.02 4.83
N PHE A 40 3.10 0.83 3.79
CA PHE A 40 4.18 1.59 3.19
C PHE A 40 3.79 3.06 3.12
N ASP A 41 4.59 3.93 3.76
CA ASP A 41 4.52 5.38 3.57
C ASP A 41 5.31 5.73 2.30
N LEU A 42 4.69 6.46 1.39
CA LEU A 42 5.30 6.83 0.11
C LEU A 42 6.42 7.86 0.26
N ASN A 43 6.49 8.58 1.39
CA ASN A 43 7.57 9.53 1.68
C ASN A 43 8.85 8.84 2.19
N LEU A 44 8.78 7.55 2.52
CA LEU A 44 9.88 6.81 3.13
C LEU A 44 10.36 5.70 2.20
N PRO A 45 11.69 5.46 2.12
CA PRO A 45 12.21 4.30 1.42
C PRO A 45 11.58 3.00 1.91
N ILE A 46 11.34 2.05 1.00
CA ILE A 46 10.84 0.72 1.37
C ILE A 46 11.75 0.11 2.44
N PRO A 47 11.18 -0.28 3.60
CA PRO A 47 11.98 -0.76 4.71
C PRO A 47 12.65 -2.10 4.36
N LYS A 48 13.87 -2.29 4.86
CA LYS A 48 14.59 -3.57 4.72
C LYS A 48 13.82 -4.73 5.37
N THR A 49 13.19 -4.44 6.51
CA THR A 49 12.35 -5.36 7.27
C THR A 49 10.93 -4.81 7.30
N VAL A 50 9.99 -5.59 6.78
CA VAL A 50 8.57 -5.25 6.77
C VAL A 50 7.92 -5.69 8.06
N ILE A 51 7.07 -4.82 8.61
CA ILE A 51 6.24 -5.11 9.79
C ILE A 51 4.88 -5.61 9.30
N TYR A 52 4.44 -6.72 9.88
CA TYR A 52 3.11 -7.29 9.66
C TYR A 52 2.21 -6.91 10.84
N ILE A 53 1.08 -6.27 10.53
CA ILE A 53 0.18 -5.70 11.52
C ILE A 53 -1.13 -6.50 11.50
N SER A 54 -1.58 -6.99 12.65
CA SER A 54 -2.83 -7.74 12.76
C SER A 54 -4.06 -6.85 12.53
N LEU A 55 -5.08 -7.39 11.86
CA LEU A 55 -6.40 -6.80 11.68
C LEU A 55 -7.43 -7.32 12.71
N GLU A 56 -7.07 -8.26 13.59
CA GLU A 56 -8.02 -8.90 14.51
C GLU A 56 -8.57 -7.94 15.58
N TYR A 57 -7.78 -6.91 15.94
CA TYR A 57 -8.13 -5.93 16.97
C TYR A 57 -8.14 -4.51 16.39
N GLY A 58 -9.30 -4.08 15.87
CA GLY A 58 -9.49 -2.71 15.36
C GLY A 58 -9.23 -2.51 13.87
N GLY A 59 -8.94 -3.57 13.09
CA GLY A 59 -8.72 -3.45 11.64
C GLY A 59 -7.52 -2.55 11.33
N PHE A 60 -7.72 -1.49 10.53
CA PHE A 60 -6.68 -0.47 10.29
C PHE A 60 -6.56 0.59 11.39
N ASN A 61 -7.34 0.48 12.46
CA ASN A 61 -7.49 1.50 13.50
C ASN A 61 -7.82 2.88 12.90
N TYR A 62 -8.85 2.90 12.04
CA TYR A 62 -9.25 4.05 11.22
C TYR A 62 -10.52 4.71 11.77
N ASP A 63 -10.46 6.03 11.97
CA ASP A 63 -11.60 6.88 12.30
C ASP A 63 -11.96 7.78 11.09
N PRO A 64 -13.11 7.54 10.42
CA PRO A 64 -13.51 8.30 9.24
C PRO A 64 -13.79 9.79 9.50
N LEU A 65 -13.91 10.23 10.76
CA LEU A 65 -14.16 11.64 11.10
C LEU A 65 -12.89 12.48 11.11
N ILE A 66 -11.73 11.87 11.38
CA ILE A 66 -10.46 12.59 11.59
C ILE A 66 -9.32 12.08 10.73
N ASP A 67 -9.35 10.80 10.30
CA ASP A 67 -8.28 10.21 9.53
C ASP A 67 -8.40 10.49 8.04
N THR A 68 -7.26 10.42 7.35
CA THR A 68 -7.22 10.51 5.89
C THR A 68 -7.92 9.31 5.27
N HIS A 69 -8.71 9.57 4.23
CA HIS A 69 -9.58 8.56 3.64
C HIS A 69 -8.81 7.32 3.14
N ILE A 70 -9.29 6.14 3.51
CA ILE A 70 -8.73 4.86 3.08
C ILE A 70 -9.67 4.21 2.06
N THR A 71 -9.18 3.99 0.85
CA THR A 71 -9.96 3.39 -0.24
C THR A 71 -9.39 2.05 -0.65
N HIS A 72 -10.25 1.04 -0.80
CA HIS A 72 -9.90 -0.19 -1.50
C HIS A 72 -9.95 0.02 -3.02
N ASN A 73 -8.87 -0.31 -3.73
CA ASN A 73 -8.78 -0.14 -5.17
C ASN A 73 -8.36 -1.44 -5.86
N SER A 74 -8.70 -1.57 -7.14
CA SER A 74 -8.08 -2.60 -7.98
C SER A 74 -6.57 -2.33 -8.14
N ALA A 75 -5.80 -3.34 -8.54
CA ALA A 75 -4.37 -3.17 -8.80
C ALA A 75 -4.11 -2.06 -9.84
N LYS A 76 -4.89 -2.04 -10.93
CA LYS A 76 -4.80 -1.01 -11.98
C LYS A 76 -5.06 0.40 -11.47
N GLU A 77 -6.12 0.60 -10.68
CA GLU A 77 -6.43 1.92 -10.14
C GLU A 77 -5.39 2.34 -9.09
N THR A 78 -4.89 1.40 -8.29
CA THR A 78 -3.79 1.66 -7.35
C THR A 78 -2.54 2.14 -8.06
N ILE A 79 -2.11 1.47 -9.14
CA ILE A 79 -0.95 1.87 -9.94
C ILE A 79 -1.14 3.27 -10.52
N LYS A 80 -2.34 3.56 -11.04
CA LYS A 80 -2.66 4.89 -11.57
C LYS A 80 -2.54 5.96 -10.48
N LYS A 81 -3.09 5.73 -9.28
CA LYS A 81 -2.97 6.64 -8.14
C LYS A 81 -1.52 6.82 -7.70
N LEU A 82 -0.75 5.75 -7.61
CA LEU A 82 0.69 5.81 -7.32
C LEU A 82 1.45 6.69 -8.31
N ARG A 83 1.21 6.53 -9.62
CA ARG A 83 1.84 7.36 -10.65
C ARG A 83 1.45 8.83 -10.52
N ASN A 84 0.18 9.13 -10.22
CA ASN A 84 -0.27 10.50 -9.99
C ASN A 84 0.36 11.12 -8.73
N SER A 85 0.80 10.30 -7.79
CA SER A 85 1.33 10.72 -6.49
C SER A 85 2.83 11.07 -6.53
N ILE A 86 3.49 10.90 -7.68
CA ILE A 86 4.90 11.24 -7.87
C ILE A 86 5.11 12.74 -7.63
N GLY A 87 6.00 13.08 -6.69
CA GLY A 87 6.31 14.47 -6.33
C GLY A 87 5.29 15.15 -5.42
N TYR A 88 4.22 14.48 -5.02
CA TYR A 88 3.28 15.01 -4.03
C TYR A 88 3.89 14.97 -2.62
N ARG A 89 3.96 16.12 -1.94
CA ARG A 89 4.38 16.25 -0.52
C ARG A 89 5.62 15.45 -0.11
N SER A 90 6.62 15.39 -0.99
CA SER A 90 7.88 14.64 -0.78
C SER A 90 7.80 13.12 -0.96
N ASN A 91 6.73 12.63 -1.59
CA ASN A 91 6.65 11.23 -1.99
C ASN A 91 7.87 10.83 -2.81
N ASP A 92 8.51 9.74 -2.39
CA ASP A 92 9.72 9.24 -2.98
C ASP A 92 9.41 8.45 -4.26
N ILE A 93 10.03 8.88 -5.36
CA ILE A 93 9.84 8.29 -6.69
C ILE A 93 10.34 6.84 -6.70
N GLY A 94 11.44 6.56 -6.00
CA GLY A 94 12.00 5.20 -5.91
C GLY A 94 11.04 4.23 -5.25
N THR A 95 10.47 4.63 -4.11
CA THR A 95 9.47 3.89 -3.35
C THR A 95 8.21 3.65 -4.16
N ILE A 96 7.69 4.68 -4.83
CA ILE A 96 6.53 4.55 -5.72
C ILE A 96 6.80 3.52 -6.82
N ASN A 97 7.95 3.62 -7.50
CA ASN A 97 8.30 2.71 -8.59
C ASN A 97 8.48 1.27 -8.11
N GLU A 98 9.09 1.05 -6.94
CA GLU A 98 9.24 -0.29 -6.36
C GLU A 98 7.88 -0.88 -5.96
N LEU A 99 6.97 -0.07 -5.40
CA LEU A 99 5.61 -0.50 -5.09
C LEU A 99 4.78 -0.80 -6.34
N ILE A 100 4.90 -0.01 -7.41
CA ILE A 100 4.26 -0.30 -8.70
C ILE A 100 4.75 -1.67 -9.21
N ALA A 101 6.06 -1.90 -9.26
CA ALA A 101 6.62 -3.17 -9.73
C ALA A 101 6.17 -4.35 -8.87
N LEU A 102 6.03 -4.16 -7.55
CA LEU A 102 5.48 -5.16 -6.65
C LEU A 102 4.01 -5.46 -7.01
N ILE A 103 3.16 -4.44 -7.13
CA ILE A 103 1.74 -4.59 -7.40
C ILE A 103 1.49 -5.21 -8.78
N GLU A 104 2.27 -4.82 -9.80
CA GLU A 104 2.19 -5.40 -11.15
C GLU A 104 2.48 -6.91 -11.14
N SER A 105 3.34 -7.37 -10.23
CA SER A 105 3.66 -8.79 -10.06
C SER A 105 2.62 -9.57 -9.25
N MET A 106 1.65 -8.91 -8.62
CA MET A 106 0.62 -9.57 -7.83
C MET A 106 -0.42 -10.27 -8.72
N PRO A 107 -0.93 -11.45 -8.31
CA PRO A 107 -2.05 -12.11 -8.99
C PRO A 107 -3.33 -11.27 -9.04
N LEU A 108 -3.47 -10.28 -8.13
CA LEU A 108 -4.58 -9.32 -8.09
C LEU A 108 -4.69 -8.41 -9.34
N ASN A 109 -3.66 -8.41 -10.19
CA ASN A 109 -3.60 -7.62 -11.42
C ASN A 109 -4.04 -8.41 -12.67
N ARG A 110 -4.49 -9.66 -12.53
CA ARG A 110 -5.02 -10.51 -13.60
C ARG A 110 -6.54 -10.45 -13.64
#